data_AF-A0A533RBQ0-F1
#
_entry.id   AF-A0A533RBQ0-F1
#
_cell.length_a   1.000
_cell.length_b   1.000
_cell.length_c   1.000
_cell.angle_alpha   90.00
_cell.angle_beta   90.00
_cell.angle_gamma   90.00
#
_symmetry.space_group_name_H-M   'P 1'
#
loop_
_entity.id
_entity.type
_entity.pdbx_description
1 polymer ?
#
loop_
_entity_poly.entity_id
_entity_poly.type
_entity_poly.pdbx_seq_one_letter_code
_entity_poly.pdbx_strand_id
1 'polypeptide(L)'
;MSGFYLIDDSLRHAAEKVAAGERLSREDGIALYASNDLTGIGQMADHVRRRMNGDRVHFMVNRHINPTNICENRCKFCAFSRSKGQEGAYEMTLAEIVKAAEEAVPDGAHEVH
;
A
#
# COMPACT_ATOMS: atom_id res chain seq x y z
N MET A 1 20.92 -11.72 -20.99
CA MET A 1 19.72 -12.55 -20.79
C MET A 1 19.10 -12.21 -19.45
N SER A 2 18.10 -11.35 -19.44
CA SER A 2 17.00 -11.42 -18.47
C SER A 2 15.73 -11.15 -19.26
N GLY A 3 15.46 -12.04 -20.22
CA GLY A 3 14.19 -12.02 -20.91
C GLY A 3 13.16 -12.49 -19.92
N PHE A 4 12.29 -11.58 -19.46
CA PHE A 4 11.10 -11.97 -18.73
C PHE A 4 10.37 -13.03 -19.56
N TYR A 5 9.89 -14.08 -18.89
CA TYR A 5 9.07 -15.08 -19.56
C TYR A 5 7.66 -14.52 -19.65
N LEU A 6 7.29 -14.08 -20.86
CA LEU A 6 5.99 -13.49 -21.15
C LEU A 6 5.16 -14.46 -21.99
N ILE A 7 3.94 -14.73 -21.55
CA ILE A 7 2.92 -15.42 -22.34
C ILE A 7 1.94 -14.44 -23.01
N ASP A 8 1.98 -13.16 -22.63
CA ASP A 8 1.24 -12.08 -23.26
C ASP A 8 2.19 -11.13 -24.00
N ASP A 9 2.12 -11.17 -25.33
CA ASP A 9 2.96 -10.36 -26.20
C ASP A 9 2.73 -8.85 -26.05
N SER A 10 1.55 -8.42 -25.57
CA SER A 10 1.28 -7.01 -25.34
C SER A 10 2.18 -6.39 -24.26
N LEU A 11 2.79 -7.22 -23.41
CA LEU A 11 3.68 -6.78 -22.34
C LEU A 11 5.13 -6.52 -22.79
N ARG A 12 5.49 -6.86 -24.04
CA ARG A 12 6.88 -6.75 -24.52
C ARG A 12 7.45 -5.34 -24.39
N HIS A 13 6.68 -4.33 -24.78
CA HIS A 13 7.13 -2.94 -24.72
C HIS A 13 7.36 -2.47 -23.27
N ALA A 14 6.51 -2.87 -22.33
CA ALA A 14 6.73 -2.61 -20.90
C ALA A 14 7.95 -3.36 -20.36
N ALA A 15 8.14 -4.62 -20.76
CA ALA A 15 9.28 -5.45 -20.38
C ALA A 15 10.63 -4.87 -20.82
N GLU A 16 10.72 -4.38 -22.05
CA GLU A 16 11.93 -3.72 -22.57
C GLU A 16 12.30 -2.50 -21.74
N LYS A 17 11.32 -1.63 -21.47
CA LYS A 17 11.53 -0.45 -20.61
C LYS A 17 11.92 -0.81 -19.18
N VAL A 18 11.28 -1.82 -18.59
CA VAL A 18 11.61 -2.30 -17.23
C VAL A 18 13.07 -2.76 -17.17
N ALA A 19 13.49 -3.56 -18.15
CA ALA A 19 14.87 -4.05 -18.26
C ALA A 19 15.87 -2.90 -18.48
N ALA A 20 15.49 -1.87 -19.24
CA ALA A 20 16.29 -0.67 -19.48
C ALA A 20 16.29 0.31 -18.29
N GLY A 21 15.42 0.12 -17.30
CA GLY A 21 15.24 1.06 -16.19
C GLY A 21 14.52 2.35 -16.57
N GLU A 22 13.75 2.32 -17.66
CA GLU A 22 13.01 3.45 -18.19
C GLU A 22 11.62 3.60 -17.54
N ARG A 23 11.07 4.82 -17.58
CA ARG A 23 9.72 5.10 -17.09
C ARG A 23 8.68 4.53 -18.06
N LEU A 24 7.73 3.76 -17.51
CA LEU A 24 6.57 3.26 -18.24
C LEU A 24 5.62 4.41 -18.62
N SER A 25 4.99 4.28 -19.80
CA SER A 25 3.94 5.19 -20.24
C SER A 25 2.57 4.78 -19.70
N ARG A 26 1.55 5.58 -19.99
CA ARG A 26 0.16 5.26 -19.64
C ARG A 26 -0.32 3.99 -20.35
N GLU A 27 0.05 3.82 -21.61
CA GLU A 27 -0.31 2.70 -22.47
C GLU A 27 0.30 1.40 -21.94
N ASP A 28 1.54 1.45 -21.47
CA ASP A 28 2.20 0.33 -20.77
C ASP A 28 1.41 -0.09 -19.53
N GLY A 29 0.97 0.89 -18.73
CA GLY A 29 0.12 0.63 -17.55
C GLY A 29 -1.22 -0.01 -17.90
N ILE A 30 -1.87 0.43 -18.98
CA ILE A 30 -3.12 -0.17 -19.45
C ILE A 30 -2.92 -1.61 -19.90
N ALA A 31 -1.85 -1.90 -20.64
CA ALA A 31 -1.51 -3.26 -21.06
C ALA A 31 -1.26 -4.18 -19.84
N LEU A 32 -0.51 -3.69 -18.84
CA LEU A 32 -0.27 -4.42 -17.59
C LEU A 32 -1.56 -4.75 -16.84
N TYR A 33 -2.51 -3.81 -16.74
CA TYR A 33 -3.80 -4.05 -16.08
C TYR A 33 -4.72 -5.00 -16.88
N ALA A 34 -4.60 -5.03 -18.20
CA ALA A 34 -5.44 -5.86 -19.06
C ALA A 34 -4.94 -7.31 -19.18
N SER A 35 -3.68 -7.57 -18.84
CA SER A 35 -3.05 -8.88 -19.00
C SER A 35 -3.36 -9.84 -17.84
N ASN A 36 -3.49 -11.13 -18.17
CA ASN A 36 -3.56 -12.22 -17.20
C ASN A 36 -2.19 -12.90 -16.96
N ASP A 37 -1.11 -12.38 -17.57
CA ASP A 37 0.23 -12.90 -17.38
C ASP A 37 0.83 -12.44 -16.04
N LEU A 38 0.23 -12.93 -14.96
CA LEU A 38 0.63 -12.58 -13.60
C LEU A 38 2.10 -12.95 -13.32
N THR A 39 2.61 -14.03 -13.93
CA THR A 39 4.00 -14.46 -13.74
C THR A 39 4.96 -13.52 -14.45
N GLY A 40 4.71 -13.14 -15.70
CA GLY A 40 5.51 -12.17 -16.42
C GLY A 40 5.50 -10.80 -15.74
N ILE A 41 4.34 -10.33 -15.29
CA ILE A 41 4.19 -9.09 -14.51
C ILE A 41 4.97 -9.19 -13.19
N GLY A 42 4.84 -10.30 -12.47
CA GLY A 42 5.55 -10.55 -11.23
C GLY A 42 7.07 -10.54 -11.39
N GLN A 43 7.59 -11.13 -12.48
CA GLN A 43 9.02 -11.11 -12.79
C GLN A 43 9.54 -9.68 -13.07
N MET A 44 8.80 -8.90 -13.86
CA MET A 44 9.13 -7.49 -14.12
C MET A 44 9.15 -6.67 -12.82
N ALA A 45 8.12 -6.83 -11.98
CA ALA A 45 8.04 -6.16 -10.69
C ALA A 45 9.19 -6.58 -9.75
N ASP A 46 9.50 -7.88 -9.67
CA ASP A 46 10.57 -8.42 -8.84
C ASP A 46 11.94 -7.89 -9.25
N HIS A 47 12.19 -7.77 -10.56
CA HIS A 47 13.41 -7.17 -11.10
C HIS A 47 13.61 -5.73 -10.61
N VAL A 48 12.59 -4.88 -10.72
CA VAL A 48 12.66 -3.50 -10.23
C VAL A 48 12.82 -3.46 -8.71
N ARG A 49 12.07 -4.30 -7.99
CA ARG A 49 12.10 -4.39 -6.53
C ARG A 49 13.48 -4.83 -6.02
N ARG A 50 14.15 -5.81 -6.65
CA ARG A 50 15.56 -6.21 -6.35
C ARG A 50 16.53 -5.10 -6.65
N ARG A 51 16.39 -4.42 -7.79
CA ARG A 51 17.26 -3.30 -8.17
C ARG A 51 17.23 -2.17 -7.15
N MET A 52 16.05 -1.88 -6.59
CA MET A 52 15.87 -0.80 -5.62
C MET A 52 16.21 -1.20 -4.17
N ASN A 53 15.86 -2.41 -3.75
CA ASN A 53 15.87 -2.79 -2.34
C ASN A 53 16.84 -3.96 -2.00
N GLY A 54 17.45 -4.58 -3.01
CA GLY A 54 18.11 -5.88 -2.83
C GLY A 54 17.12 -6.91 -2.26
N ASP A 55 17.60 -7.79 -1.38
CA ASP A 55 16.77 -8.77 -0.68
C ASP A 55 16.31 -8.30 0.72
N ARG A 56 16.31 -6.98 0.94
CA ARG A 56 15.91 -6.40 2.22
C ARG A 56 14.39 -6.26 2.30
N VAL A 57 13.83 -6.63 3.44
CA VAL A 57 12.46 -6.35 3.83
C VAL A 57 12.49 -5.43 5.04
N HIS A 58 11.76 -4.32 4.95
CA HIS A 58 11.68 -3.32 6.00
C HIS A 58 10.33 -3.43 6.72
N PHE A 59 10.34 -3.31 8.04
CA PHE A 59 9.14 -3.25 8.87
C PHE A 59 9.34 -2.22 9.99
N MET A 60 8.25 -1.70 10.54
CA MET A 60 8.27 -0.85 11.72
C MET A 60 7.14 -1.26 12.67
N VAL A 61 7.40 -1.12 13.98
CA VAL A 61 6.37 -1.17 15.01
C VAL A 61 5.80 0.24 15.18
N ASN A 62 4.54 0.42 14.82
CA ASN A 62 3.82 1.69 14.94
C ASN A 62 2.49 1.50 15.67
N ARG A 63 1.95 2.63 16.14
CA ARG A 63 0.64 2.70 16.78
C ARG A 63 -0.29 3.59 15.96
N HIS A 64 -1.38 3.02 15.44
CA HIS A 64 -2.44 3.81 14.83
C HIS A 64 -3.43 4.29 15.91
N ILE A 65 -3.67 5.60 16.01
CA ILE A 65 -4.68 6.19 16.89
C ILE A 65 -5.72 6.88 16.02
N ASN A 66 -6.96 6.40 16.06
CA ASN A 66 -8.08 7.07 15.40
C ASN A 66 -8.82 7.94 16.44
N PRO A 67 -8.70 9.28 16.43
CA PRO A 67 -9.31 10.12 17.46
C PRO A 67 -10.83 10.02 17.52
N THR A 68 -11.47 9.72 16.39
CA THR A 68 -12.92 9.53 16.31
C THR A 68 -13.27 8.67 15.11
N ASN A 69 -14.37 7.94 15.20
CA ASN A 69 -15.02 7.32 14.04
C ASN A 69 -16.27 8.08 13.58
N ILE A 70 -16.60 9.19 14.24
CA ILE A 70 -17.66 10.11 13.83
C ILE A 70 -17.19 10.84 12.59
N CYS A 71 -17.95 10.71 11.51
CA CYS A 71 -17.58 11.33 10.25
C CYS A 71 -18.82 11.81 9.52
N GLU A 72 -18.76 13.02 8.96
CA GLU A 72 -19.80 13.53 8.05
C GLU A 72 -19.75 12.84 6.69
N ASN A 73 -18.57 12.34 6.30
CA ASN A 73 -18.40 11.62 5.06
C ASN A 73 -19.01 10.22 5.15
N ARG A 74 -19.89 9.90 4.20
CA ARG A 74 -20.56 8.60 4.05
C ARG A 74 -20.00 7.84 2.86
N CYS A 75 -18.68 7.62 2.88
CA CYS A 75 -18.00 6.89 1.83
C CYS A 75 -18.58 5.47 1.74
N LYS A 76 -19.01 5.06 0.52
CA LYS A 76 -19.69 3.78 0.29
C LYS A 76 -18.87 2.54 0.66
N PHE A 77 -17.55 2.69 0.74
CA PHE A 77 -16.61 1.61 1.09
C PHE A 77 -16.14 1.67 2.55
N CYS A 78 -16.50 2.70 3.32
CA CYS A 78 -15.97 2.90 4.66
C CYS A 78 -16.86 2.24 5.72
N ALA A 79 -16.38 1.13 6.30
CA ALA A 79 -17.04 0.46 7.42
C ALA A 79 -16.84 1.18 8.77
N PHE A 80 -15.84 2.06 8.85
CA PHE A 80 -15.43 2.75 10.07
C PHE A 80 -16.34 3.92 10.44
N SER A 81 -16.86 4.64 9.44
CA SER A 81 -17.68 5.84 9.63
C SER A 81 -18.94 5.55 10.45
N ARG A 82 -19.22 6.44 11.42
CA ARG A 82 -20.44 6.48 12.22
C ARG A 82 -21.03 7.88 12.21
N SER A 83 -22.34 7.97 12.38
CA SER A 83 -23.03 9.25 12.66
C SER A 83 -22.90 9.59 14.13
N LYS A 84 -22.90 10.88 14.48
CA LYS A 84 -22.94 11.29 15.89
C LYS A 84 -24.17 10.69 16.57
N GLY A 85 -23.97 9.99 17.69
CA GLY A 85 -25.03 9.29 18.43
C GLY A 85 -25.42 7.91 17.88
N GLN A 86 -24.83 7.45 16.78
CA GLN A 86 -24.98 6.07 16.32
C GLN A 86 -24.30 5.12 17.32
N GLU A 87 -24.83 3.89 17.44
CA GLU A 87 -24.18 2.85 18.23
C GLU A 87 -22.72 2.63 17.79
N GLY A 88 -21.81 2.60 18.77
CA GLY A 88 -20.37 2.47 18.56
C GLY A 88 -19.67 3.74 18.05
N ALA A 89 -20.36 4.88 17.98
CA ALA A 89 -19.73 6.18 17.74
C ALA A 89 -18.90 6.61 18.97
N TYR A 90 -17.70 7.12 18.74
CA TYR A 90 -16.83 7.65 19.80
C TYR A 90 -16.05 8.88 19.32
N GLU A 91 -15.64 9.70 20.28
CA GLU A 91 -14.75 10.84 20.09
C GLU A 91 -13.82 10.89 21.31
N MET A 92 -12.53 10.66 21.08
CA MET A 92 -11.51 10.62 22.12
C MET A 92 -11.18 12.04 22.58
N THR A 93 -10.93 12.17 23.87
CA THR A 93 -10.28 13.34 24.46
C THR A 93 -8.77 13.33 24.16
N LEU A 94 -8.13 14.50 24.25
CA LEU A 94 -6.67 14.60 24.11
C LEU A 94 -5.93 13.72 25.13
N ALA A 95 -6.45 13.60 26.36
CA ALA A 95 -5.85 12.76 27.39
C ALA A 95 -5.88 11.27 27.00
N GLU A 96 -6.98 10.80 26.41
CA GLU A 96 -7.08 9.42 25.91
C GLU A 96 -6.13 9.17 24.73
N ILE A 97 -5.95 10.15 23.83
CA ILE A 97 -5.01 10.07 22.71
C ILE A 97 -3.57 9.95 23.23
N VAL A 98 -3.18 10.83 24.15
CA VAL A 98 -1.83 10.81 24.75
C VAL A 98 -1.59 9.49 25.48
N LYS A 99 -2.56 9.05 26.28
CA LYS A 99 -2.48 7.77 26.99
C LYS A 99 -2.30 6.59 26.02
N ALA A 100 -3.06 6.55 24.92
CA ALA A 100 -2.95 5.50 23.92
C ALA A 100 -1.59 5.49 23.19
N ALA A 101 -0.93 6.64 23.08
CA ALA A 101 0.45 6.74 22.57
C ALA A 101 1.47 6.27 23.60
N GLU A 102 1.33 6.67 24.86
CA GLU A 102 2.19 6.24 25.97
C GLU A 102 2.14 4.72 26.18
N GLU A 103 0.95 4.12 26.09
CA GLU A 103 0.74 2.67 26.20
C GLU A 103 1.44 1.88 25.09
N ALA A 104 1.74 2.50 23.93
CA ALA A 104 2.41 1.83 22.82
C ALA A 104 3.95 1.86 22.92
N VAL A 105 4.52 2.74 23.74
CA VAL A 105 5.97 2.81 23.99
C VAL A 105 6.55 1.49 24.51
N PRO A 106 5.99 0.83 25.55
CA PRO A 106 6.52 -0.44 26.04
C PRO A 106 6.42 -1.57 25.00
N ASP A 107 5.49 -1.47 24.05
CA ASP A 107 5.35 -2.42 22.93
C ASP A 107 6.40 -2.20 21.82
N GLY A 108 7.27 -1.20 21.96
CA GLY A 108 8.33 -0.87 21.02
C GLY A 108 7.87 0.02 19.86
N ALA A 109 6.73 0.70 19.97
CA ALA A 109 6.29 1.64 18.96
C ALA A 109 7.22 2.86 18.90
N HIS A 110 7.68 3.19 17.69
CA HIS A 110 8.56 4.35 17.45
C HIS A 110 7.88 5.48 16.66
N GLU A 111 6.72 5.22 16.07
CA GLU A 111 5.90 6.20 15.36
C GLU A 111 4.42 6.01 15.70
N VAL A 112 3.67 7.11 15.67
CA VAL A 112 2.21 7.11 15.81
C VAL A 112 1.60 7.58 14.49
N HIS A 113 0.59 6.86 14.02
CA HIS A 113 -0.17 7.14 12.81
C HIS A 113 -1.59 7.58 13.13
#